data_AF-A0A559GQW6-F1
#
_entry.id   AF-A0A559GQW6-F1
#
_cell.length_a   1.000
_cell.length_b   1.000
_cell.length_c   1.000
_cell.angle_alpha   90.00
_cell.angle_beta   90.00
_cell.angle_gamma   90.00
#
_symmetry.space_group_name_H-M   'P 1'
#
loop_
_entity.id
_entity.type
_entity.pdbx_description
1 polymer ?
#
loop_
_entity_poly.entity_id
_entity_poly.type
_entity_poly.pdbx_seq_one_letter_code
_entity_poly.pdbx_strand_id
1 'polypeptide(L)'
;KNAVEVVSNSPVELNGDRENVRVRETNLGNVVADSLYQYGQTGFSHPTDIAVTNGGGLRETIAKGKPITKGNVIAVLPFGNTISQIQVTGQQVLDMFEKSLGSILQVDKDGKKVLDENGQPLLEPSGGFLQVSGVKVYYDTNLPSGKRVLAIQVKNRTTGRYDLLDLAKTYYLATNDFLAAGGDGYTMLGGAREEGPSMDAAFEEYLKTADLTQYEKINPNSRTISVDSKTFSLPAETPQTNVPANDATTNVPLTYEVAGQFSKKAVVSEKALPNTGSEQSIFLLLMGMVAGLAGIL
;
A
#
# COMPACT_ATOMS: atom_id res chain seq x y z
N LYS A 1 -11.84 -6.67 30.62
CA LYS A 1 -12.58 -6.50 29.34
C LYS A 1 -11.81 -7.05 28.13
N ASN A 2 -10.48 -7.14 28.15
CA ASN A 2 -9.69 -7.62 27.00
C ASN A 2 -9.86 -9.12 26.67
N ALA A 3 -10.27 -9.94 27.63
CA ALA A 3 -10.49 -11.38 27.45
C ALA A 3 -11.84 -11.74 26.77
N VAL A 4 -12.65 -10.76 26.37
CA VAL A 4 -13.90 -11.03 25.65
C VAL A 4 -13.55 -11.67 24.31
N GLU A 5 -14.07 -12.87 24.07
CA GLU A 5 -13.91 -13.59 22.81
C GLU A 5 -14.76 -12.95 21.72
N VAL A 6 -14.15 -12.77 20.55
CA VAL A 6 -14.76 -12.28 19.32
C VAL A 6 -14.99 -13.46 18.37
N VAL A 7 -13.99 -14.33 18.26
CA VAL A 7 -14.04 -15.61 17.53
C VAL A 7 -13.52 -16.69 18.46
N SER A 8 -14.27 -17.79 18.63
CA SER A 8 -13.93 -18.86 19.58
C SER A 8 -12.66 -19.63 19.19
N ASN A 9 -12.38 -19.74 17.89
CA ASN A 9 -11.19 -20.43 17.39
C ASN A 9 -10.78 -19.89 16.01
N SER A 10 -9.59 -19.32 15.90
CA SER A 10 -9.05 -18.91 14.60
C SER A 10 -8.64 -20.14 13.76
N PRO A 11 -9.21 -20.35 12.56
CA PRO A 11 -8.85 -21.49 11.72
C PRO A 11 -7.47 -21.33 11.06
N VAL A 12 -6.94 -20.12 11.03
CA VAL A 12 -5.69 -19.73 10.36
C VAL A 12 -4.83 -18.90 11.31
N GLU A 13 -3.53 -18.81 11.02
CA GLU A 13 -2.68 -17.78 11.61
C GLU A 13 -2.86 -16.51 10.78
N LEU A 14 -3.12 -15.36 11.40
CA LEU A 14 -3.11 -14.07 10.72
C LEU A 14 -1.78 -13.38 11.06
N ASN A 15 -0.84 -13.41 10.11
CA ASN A 15 0.55 -13.05 10.35
C ASN A 15 0.76 -11.53 10.31
N GLY A 16 1.16 -10.98 11.46
CA GLY A 16 1.47 -9.58 11.68
C GLY A 16 2.96 -9.28 11.81
N ASP A 17 3.82 -10.23 11.45
CA ASP A 17 5.26 -10.06 11.61
C ASP A 17 5.77 -8.89 10.77
N ARG A 18 6.63 -8.09 11.39
CA ARG A 18 7.22 -6.90 10.79
C ARG A 18 7.88 -7.19 9.43
N GLU A 19 8.55 -8.33 9.34
CA GLU A 19 9.27 -8.78 8.15
C GLU A 19 8.33 -9.27 7.03
N ASN A 20 7.02 -9.33 7.29
CA ASN A 20 6.00 -9.67 6.30
C ASN A 20 5.12 -8.46 5.96
N VAL A 21 4.44 -7.87 6.96
CA VAL A 21 3.44 -6.81 6.72
C VAL A 21 4.01 -5.53 6.11
N ARG A 22 5.34 -5.37 6.13
CA ARG A 22 6.07 -4.18 5.66
C ARG A 22 6.79 -4.34 4.33
N VAL A 23 6.68 -5.52 3.72
CA VAL A 23 7.48 -5.86 2.52
C VAL A 23 6.64 -6.53 1.43
N ARG A 24 5.51 -7.14 1.79
CA ARG A 24 4.65 -7.92 0.89
C ARG A 24 3.21 -7.99 1.39
N GLU A 25 2.31 -8.49 0.53
CA GLU A 25 0.94 -8.82 0.92
C GLU A 25 0.94 -9.83 2.08
N THR A 26 0.08 -9.61 3.08
CA THR A 26 -0.17 -10.61 4.12
C THR A 26 -1.65 -10.87 4.34
N ASN A 27 -1.97 -12.03 4.87
CA ASN A 27 -3.32 -12.41 5.23
C ASN A 27 -3.91 -11.56 6.37
N LEU A 28 -3.11 -11.16 7.37
CA LEU A 28 -3.54 -10.17 8.38
C LEU A 28 -3.81 -8.81 7.72
N GLY A 29 -2.93 -8.39 6.80
CA GLY A 29 -3.13 -7.17 6.02
C GLY A 29 -4.44 -7.19 5.25
N ASN A 30 -4.72 -8.31 4.57
CA ASN A 30 -5.94 -8.51 3.80
C ASN A 30 -7.20 -8.49 4.66
N VAL A 31 -7.24 -9.21 5.78
CA VAL A 31 -8.43 -9.25 6.65
C VAL A 31 -8.70 -7.89 7.31
N VAL A 32 -7.66 -7.13 7.66
CA VAL A 32 -7.83 -5.76 8.19
C VAL A 32 -8.26 -4.79 7.09
N ALA A 33 -7.68 -4.87 5.88
CA ALA A 33 -8.11 -4.02 4.77
C ALA A 33 -9.56 -4.35 4.33
N ASP A 34 -9.97 -5.62 4.42
CA ASP A 34 -11.35 -6.04 4.14
C ASP A 34 -12.34 -5.50 5.17
N SER A 35 -11.95 -5.38 6.45
CA SER A 35 -12.82 -4.75 7.47
C SER A 35 -13.06 -3.28 7.17
N LEU A 36 -12.03 -2.54 6.76
CA LEU A 36 -12.14 -1.15 6.29
C LEU A 36 -13.01 -1.05 5.05
N TYR A 37 -12.80 -1.94 4.07
CA TYR A 37 -13.57 -1.97 2.83
C TYR A 37 -15.05 -2.26 3.10
N GLN A 38 -15.35 -3.25 3.96
CA GLN A 38 -16.71 -3.63 4.34
C GLN A 38 -17.42 -2.48 5.07
N TYR A 39 -16.79 -1.90 6.09
CA TYR A 39 -17.35 -0.73 6.77
C TYR A 39 -17.62 0.40 5.77
N GLY A 40 -16.66 0.69 4.90
CA GLY A 40 -16.77 1.76 3.91
C GLY A 40 -17.84 1.56 2.84
N GLN A 41 -18.45 0.38 2.71
CA GLN A 41 -19.56 0.19 1.77
C GLN A 41 -20.84 0.93 2.21
N THR A 42 -21.04 1.09 3.52
CA THR A 42 -22.29 1.66 4.08
C THR A 42 -22.06 2.67 5.20
N GLY A 43 -20.84 2.74 5.73
CA GLY A 43 -20.48 3.59 6.87
C GLY A 43 -20.23 5.05 6.54
N PHE A 44 -20.05 5.38 5.25
CA PHE A 44 -19.78 6.73 4.77
C PHE A 44 -20.85 7.22 3.79
N SER A 45 -20.85 8.53 3.51
CA SER A 45 -21.73 9.18 2.52
C SER A 45 -21.59 8.59 1.12
N HIS A 46 -20.40 8.10 0.77
CA HIS A 46 -20.12 7.44 -0.50
C HIS A 46 -19.56 6.05 -0.25
N PRO A 47 -19.93 5.03 -1.02
CA PRO A 47 -19.33 3.72 -0.82
C PRO A 47 -17.88 3.71 -1.29
N THR A 48 -17.01 3.15 -0.46
CA THR A 48 -15.57 3.01 -0.71
C THR A 48 -15.27 2.17 -1.94
N ASP A 49 -14.35 2.65 -2.79
CA ASP A 49 -13.84 1.93 -3.95
C ASP A 49 -12.52 1.19 -3.64
N ILE A 50 -11.67 1.77 -2.78
CA ILE A 50 -10.36 1.22 -2.40
C ILE A 50 -10.19 1.33 -0.88
N ALA A 51 -9.70 0.29 -0.23
CA ALA A 51 -9.31 0.36 1.18
C ALA A 51 -7.82 0.02 1.34
N VAL A 52 -7.09 0.84 2.10
CA VAL A 52 -5.67 0.60 2.39
C VAL A 52 -5.32 0.87 3.85
N THR A 53 -4.37 0.13 4.38
CA THR A 53 -3.70 0.45 5.65
C THR A 53 -2.21 0.15 5.54
N ASN A 54 -1.38 0.95 6.20
CA ASN A 54 0.06 0.75 6.23
C ASN A 54 0.44 -0.38 7.20
N GLY A 55 1.39 -1.24 6.81
CA GLY A 55 1.89 -2.36 7.61
C GLY A 55 2.56 -1.94 8.91
N GLY A 56 3.02 -0.68 9.00
CA GLY A 56 3.51 -0.07 10.23
C GLY A 56 2.46 0.00 11.34
N GLY A 57 1.18 0.05 10.95
CA GLY A 57 0.01 0.05 11.83
C GLY A 57 -0.38 -1.34 12.36
N LEU A 58 0.10 -2.43 11.75
CA LEU A 58 -0.23 -3.82 12.13
C LEU A 58 0.88 -4.38 13.00
N ARG A 59 0.57 -4.75 14.25
CA ARG A 59 1.61 -4.89 15.30
C ARG A 59 1.75 -6.26 15.93
N GLU A 60 0.81 -7.17 15.70
CA GLU A 60 0.80 -8.48 16.35
C GLU A 60 0.22 -9.56 15.45
N THR A 61 0.64 -10.81 15.67
CA THR A 61 0.11 -11.99 15.00
C THR A 61 -1.05 -12.60 15.79
N ILE A 62 -2.14 -12.98 15.10
CA ILE A 62 -3.22 -13.76 15.70
C ILE A 62 -2.94 -15.24 15.43
N ALA A 63 -2.68 -16.00 16.48
CA ALA A 63 -2.32 -17.40 16.38
C ALA A 63 -3.50 -18.30 15.94
N LYS A 64 -3.19 -19.29 15.10
CA LYS A 64 -4.11 -20.38 14.74
C LYS A 64 -4.50 -21.22 15.97
N GLY A 65 -5.71 -21.74 15.98
CA GLY A 65 -6.16 -22.71 16.99
C GLY A 65 -6.44 -22.11 18.37
N LYS A 66 -6.53 -20.78 18.46
CA LYS A 66 -6.82 -20.04 19.71
C LYS A 66 -8.03 -19.11 19.51
N PRO A 67 -8.74 -18.76 20.60
CA PRO A 67 -9.74 -17.70 20.54
C PRO A 67 -9.10 -16.37 20.11
N ILE A 68 -9.81 -15.62 19.27
CA ILE A 68 -9.49 -14.23 18.97
C ILE A 68 -10.26 -13.38 19.97
N THR A 69 -9.53 -12.68 20.84
CA THR A 69 -10.11 -11.82 21.87
C THR A 69 -10.05 -10.34 21.48
N LYS A 70 -10.83 -9.49 22.14
CA LYS A 70 -10.70 -8.02 22.02
C LYS A 70 -9.27 -7.54 22.31
N GLY A 71 -8.57 -8.19 23.24
CA GLY A 71 -7.16 -7.91 23.52
C GLY A 71 -6.25 -8.19 22.32
N ASN A 72 -6.52 -9.25 21.54
CA ASN A 72 -5.77 -9.52 20.30
C ASN A 72 -6.04 -8.45 19.25
N VAL A 73 -7.30 -8.03 19.07
CA VAL A 73 -7.67 -6.95 18.13
C VAL A 73 -6.92 -5.65 18.47
N ILE A 74 -6.91 -5.25 19.75
CA ILE A 74 -6.17 -4.07 20.21
C ILE A 74 -4.66 -4.26 20.02
N ALA A 75 -4.12 -5.45 20.28
CA ALA A 75 -2.70 -5.72 20.07
C ALA A 75 -2.29 -5.59 18.59
N VAL A 76 -3.17 -5.99 17.66
CA VAL A 76 -2.94 -5.78 16.22
C VAL A 76 -2.99 -4.29 15.85
N LEU A 77 -3.97 -3.54 16.38
CA LEU A 77 -4.26 -2.13 16.05
C LEU A 77 -4.14 -1.20 17.28
N PRO A 78 -2.94 -1.02 17.87
CA PRO A 78 -2.81 -0.43 19.21
C PRO A 78 -2.85 1.11 19.23
N PHE A 79 -2.92 1.77 18.08
CA PHE A 79 -2.76 3.22 17.99
C PHE A 79 -4.05 4.02 18.17
N GLY A 80 -5.21 3.34 18.19
CA GLY A 80 -6.50 4.02 18.30
C GLY A 80 -6.89 4.86 17.08
N ASN A 81 -6.25 4.62 15.93
CA ASN A 81 -6.58 5.26 14.66
C ASN A 81 -8.04 5.00 14.30
N THR A 82 -8.67 6.00 13.68
CA THR A 82 -10.01 5.89 13.09
C THR A 82 -9.95 5.58 11.61
N ILE A 83 -11.04 5.03 11.07
CA ILE A 83 -11.20 4.88 9.62
C ILE A 83 -11.61 6.24 9.05
N SER A 84 -10.86 6.77 8.09
CA SER A 84 -11.21 7.97 7.34
C SER A 84 -11.49 7.63 5.89
N GLN A 85 -12.53 8.25 5.30
CA GLN A 85 -12.74 8.26 3.86
C GLN A 85 -12.30 9.60 3.26
N ILE A 86 -11.51 9.53 2.20
CA ILE A 86 -11.07 10.68 1.41
C ILE A 86 -11.33 10.46 -0.09
N GLN A 87 -11.49 11.55 -0.83
CA GLN A 87 -11.55 11.53 -2.28
C GLN A 87 -10.13 11.62 -2.86
N VAL A 88 -9.82 10.74 -3.80
CA VAL A 88 -8.52 10.71 -4.50
C VAL A 88 -8.74 10.57 -5.99
N THR A 89 -7.94 11.25 -6.79
CA THR A 89 -7.86 11.01 -8.24
C THR A 89 -7.11 9.71 -8.52
N GLY A 90 -7.34 9.08 -9.68
CA GLY A 90 -6.58 7.91 -10.08
C GLY A 90 -5.06 8.18 -10.14
N GLN A 91 -4.64 9.40 -10.50
CA GLN A 91 -3.23 9.79 -10.38
C GLN A 91 -2.71 9.71 -8.94
N GLN A 92 -3.46 10.20 -7.95
CA GLN A 92 -3.08 10.09 -6.54
C GLN A 92 -3.04 8.63 -6.06
N VAL A 93 -3.92 7.77 -6.58
CA VAL A 93 -3.88 6.31 -6.31
C VAL A 93 -2.58 5.70 -6.84
N LEU A 94 -2.17 6.04 -8.06
CA LEU A 94 -0.89 5.60 -8.62
C LEU A 94 0.29 6.10 -7.78
N ASP A 95 0.32 7.40 -7.46
CA ASP A 95 1.40 8.01 -6.68
C ASP A 95 1.50 7.39 -5.28
N MET A 96 0.36 7.08 -4.65
CA MET A 96 0.27 6.36 -3.39
C MET A 96 0.91 4.96 -3.49
N PHE A 97 0.60 4.18 -4.53
CA PHE A 97 1.21 2.85 -4.66
C PHE A 97 2.69 2.89 -5.02
N GLU A 98 3.15 3.85 -5.82
CA GLU A 98 4.58 4.07 -6.05
C GLU A 98 5.31 4.46 -4.75
N LYS A 99 4.68 5.26 -3.89
CA LYS A 99 5.21 5.59 -2.57
C LYS A 99 5.29 4.37 -1.66
N SER A 100 4.24 3.55 -1.61
CA SER A 100 4.19 2.29 -0.86
C SER A 100 5.35 1.36 -1.23
N LEU A 101 5.61 1.27 -2.53
CA LEU A 101 6.65 0.42 -3.11
C LEU A 101 8.00 1.13 -3.21
N GLY A 102 8.21 2.24 -2.50
CA GLY A 102 9.37 3.11 -2.70
C GLY A 102 10.68 2.67 -2.03
N SER A 103 10.63 1.65 -1.15
CA SER A 103 11.77 1.20 -0.33
C SER A 103 12.87 0.54 -1.17
N ILE A 104 14.12 0.52 -0.69
CA ILE A 104 15.24 -0.13 -1.40
C ILE A 104 15.10 -1.67 -1.36
N LEU A 105 15.88 -2.39 -2.16
CA LEU A 105 15.88 -3.85 -2.14
C LEU A 105 16.60 -4.38 -0.89
N GLN A 106 16.07 -5.45 -0.29
CA GLN A 106 16.78 -6.21 0.72
C GLN A 106 17.95 -6.98 0.11
N VAL A 107 19.07 -6.99 0.82
CA VAL A 107 20.23 -7.81 0.47
C VAL A 107 20.70 -8.60 1.69
N ASP A 108 21.18 -9.81 1.46
CA ASP A 108 21.84 -10.62 2.48
C ASP A 108 23.25 -10.08 2.81
N LYS A 109 23.94 -10.76 3.73
CA LYS A 109 25.30 -10.39 4.17
C LYS A 109 26.32 -10.41 3.04
N ASP A 110 26.05 -11.15 1.96
CA ASP A 110 26.91 -11.28 0.79
C ASP A 110 26.49 -10.33 -0.35
N GLY A 111 25.50 -9.46 -0.10
CA GLY A 111 24.99 -8.50 -1.08
C GLY A 111 24.04 -9.09 -2.11
N LYS A 112 23.55 -10.32 -1.93
CA LYS A 112 22.57 -10.94 -2.84
C LYS A 112 21.16 -10.53 -2.44
N LYS A 113 20.29 -10.30 -3.42
CA LYS A 113 18.88 -9.95 -3.19
C LYS A 113 18.20 -11.05 -2.37
N VAL A 114 17.50 -10.66 -1.31
CA VAL A 114 16.59 -11.57 -0.60
C VAL A 114 15.33 -11.73 -1.45
N LEU A 115 14.91 -12.98 -1.70
CA LEU A 115 13.74 -13.29 -2.51
C LEU A 115 12.58 -13.75 -1.63
N ASP A 116 11.36 -13.47 -2.08
CA ASP A 116 10.14 -14.01 -1.50
C ASP A 116 9.90 -15.47 -1.97
N GLU A 117 8.81 -16.08 -1.50
CA GLU A 117 8.44 -17.45 -1.87
C GLU A 117 8.06 -17.61 -3.35
N ASN A 118 7.85 -16.51 -4.08
CA ASN A 118 7.56 -16.46 -5.50
C ASN A 118 8.81 -16.12 -6.35
N GLY A 119 9.99 -16.07 -5.71
CA GLY A 119 11.26 -15.76 -6.36
C GLY A 119 11.46 -14.29 -6.72
N GLN A 120 10.64 -13.38 -6.17
CA GLN A 120 10.75 -11.93 -6.41
C GLN A 120 11.58 -11.24 -5.32
N PRO A 121 12.42 -10.24 -5.66
CA PRO A 121 13.18 -9.50 -4.66
C PRO A 121 12.30 -8.76 -3.65
N LEU A 122 12.61 -8.90 -2.36
CA LEU A 122 11.95 -8.18 -1.29
C LEU A 122 12.46 -6.74 -1.16
N LEU A 123 11.58 -5.85 -0.71
CA LEU A 123 11.90 -4.48 -0.33
C LEU A 123 12.25 -4.40 1.15
N GLU A 124 13.17 -3.51 1.55
CA GLU A 124 13.48 -3.26 2.96
C GLU A 124 12.20 -2.88 3.74
N PRO A 125 11.98 -3.44 4.95
CA PRO A 125 10.76 -3.23 5.72
C PRO A 125 10.40 -1.76 5.92
N SER A 126 9.34 -1.32 5.23
CA SER A 126 8.80 0.03 5.35
C SER A 126 7.51 0.04 6.16
N GLY A 127 7.43 0.90 7.18
CA GLY A 127 6.17 1.14 7.89
C GLY A 127 5.05 1.56 6.94
N GLY A 128 5.39 2.25 5.85
CA GLY A 128 4.43 2.74 4.87
C GLY A 128 3.94 1.71 3.85
N PHE A 129 4.46 0.48 3.79
CA PHE A 129 3.97 -0.50 2.80
C PHE A 129 2.47 -0.78 3.00
N LEU A 130 1.67 -0.74 1.92
CA LEU A 130 0.22 -0.85 2.00
C LEU A 130 -0.28 -2.29 1.89
N GLN A 131 -1.18 -2.63 2.80
CA GLN A 131 -2.09 -3.77 2.73
C GLN A 131 -3.44 -3.28 2.19
N VAL A 132 -4.11 -4.06 1.34
CA VAL A 132 -5.16 -3.52 0.45
C VAL A 132 -6.41 -4.39 0.34
N SER A 133 -7.53 -3.74 0.01
CA SER A 133 -8.78 -4.37 -0.40
C SER A 133 -9.50 -3.51 -1.44
N GLY A 134 -10.34 -4.13 -2.28
CA GLY A 134 -11.01 -3.46 -3.41
C GLY A 134 -10.10 -3.12 -4.59
N VAL A 135 -8.82 -3.51 -4.56
CA VAL A 135 -7.83 -3.17 -5.58
C VAL A 135 -6.85 -4.33 -5.80
N LYS A 136 -6.34 -4.46 -7.02
CA LYS A 136 -5.17 -5.26 -7.38
C LYS A 136 -4.07 -4.34 -7.90
N VAL A 137 -2.85 -4.54 -7.44
CA VAL A 137 -1.67 -3.79 -7.83
C VAL A 137 -0.62 -4.77 -8.30
N TYR A 138 -0.22 -4.65 -9.55
CA TYR A 138 0.84 -5.45 -10.16
C TYR A 138 2.10 -4.62 -10.18
N TYR A 139 3.21 -5.16 -9.67
CA TYR A 139 4.45 -4.42 -9.57
C TYR A 139 5.69 -5.31 -9.79
N ASP A 140 6.78 -4.67 -10.21
CA ASP A 140 8.08 -5.32 -10.37
C ASP A 140 9.14 -4.60 -9.53
N THR A 141 9.67 -5.29 -8.52
CA THR A 141 10.68 -4.74 -7.61
C THR A 141 12.06 -4.58 -8.25
N ASN A 142 12.30 -5.21 -9.41
CA ASN A 142 13.53 -5.02 -10.19
C ASN A 142 13.57 -3.66 -10.89
N LEU A 143 12.44 -2.97 -11.02
CA LEU A 143 12.39 -1.63 -11.56
C LEU A 143 12.83 -0.58 -10.50
N PRO A 144 13.38 0.56 -10.94
CA PRO A 144 13.71 1.67 -10.03
C PRO A 144 12.49 2.15 -9.24
N SER A 145 12.72 2.59 -8.00
CA SER A 145 11.69 3.22 -7.15
C SER A 145 10.99 4.35 -7.91
N GLY A 146 9.65 4.42 -7.80
CA GLY A 146 8.82 5.37 -8.55
C GLY A 146 8.47 4.94 -9.98
N LYS A 147 8.85 3.73 -10.38
CA LYS A 147 8.50 3.09 -11.66
C LYS A 147 8.15 1.60 -11.49
N ARG A 148 7.72 1.20 -10.29
CA ARG A 148 7.52 -0.22 -9.97
C ARG A 148 6.13 -0.70 -10.30
N VAL A 149 5.14 0.19 -10.34
CA VAL A 149 3.75 -0.16 -10.63
C VAL A 149 3.61 -0.43 -12.12
N LEU A 150 3.17 -1.65 -12.46
CA LEU A 150 2.90 -2.07 -13.84
C LEU A 150 1.42 -1.86 -14.21
N ALA A 151 0.52 -2.15 -13.27
CA ALA A 151 -0.91 -1.97 -13.45
C ALA A 151 -1.61 -1.86 -12.09
N ILE A 152 -2.70 -1.09 -12.05
CA ILE A 152 -3.63 -1.07 -10.93
C ILE A 152 -5.01 -1.37 -11.50
N GLN A 153 -5.74 -2.25 -10.85
CA GLN A 153 -7.14 -2.52 -11.17
C GLN A 153 -8.00 -2.31 -9.92
N VAL A 154 -9.13 -1.63 -10.07
CA VAL A 154 -10.07 -1.33 -8.99
C VAL A 154 -11.31 -2.17 -9.17
N LYS A 155 -11.82 -2.75 -8.08
CA LYS A 155 -13.01 -3.56 -8.10
C LYS A 155 -14.23 -2.71 -8.45
N ASN A 156 -14.90 -3.05 -9.54
CA ASN A 156 -16.18 -2.51 -9.91
C ASN A 156 -17.26 -3.12 -9.02
N ARG A 157 -17.87 -2.30 -8.17
CA ARG A 157 -18.90 -2.75 -7.21
C ARG A 157 -20.16 -3.28 -7.88
N THR A 158 -20.48 -2.81 -9.08
CA THR A 158 -21.68 -3.23 -9.82
C THR A 158 -21.48 -4.58 -10.49
N THR A 159 -20.33 -4.80 -11.12
CA THR A 159 -20.07 -6.02 -11.91
C THR A 159 -19.30 -7.08 -11.12
N GLY A 160 -18.66 -6.71 -10.01
CA GLY A 160 -17.74 -7.54 -9.24
C GLY A 160 -16.36 -7.74 -9.88
N ARG A 161 -16.13 -7.19 -11.08
CA ARG A 161 -14.90 -7.34 -11.86
C ARG A 161 -13.85 -6.30 -11.49
N TYR A 162 -12.61 -6.49 -11.94
CA TYR A 162 -11.53 -5.52 -11.73
C TYR A 162 -11.27 -4.72 -13.01
N ASP A 163 -11.63 -3.44 -12.99
CA ASP A 163 -11.39 -2.51 -14.11
C ASP A 163 -10.02 -1.84 -13.93
N LEU A 164 -9.32 -1.53 -15.02
CA LEU A 164 -8.08 -0.75 -14.95
C LEU A 164 -8.32 0.62 -14.31
N LEU A 165 -7.34 1.08 -13.53
CA LEU A 165 -7.35 2.40 -12.92
C LEU A 165 -7.42 3.49 -14.01
N ASP A 166 -8.40 4.38 -13.89
CA ASP A 166 -8.52 5.58 -14.70
C ASP A 166 -7.90 6.75 -13.93
N LEU A 167 -6.82 7.31 -14.46
CA LEU A 167 -6.06 8.38 -13.79
C LEU A 167 -6.86 9.67 -13.58
N ALA A 168 -7.88 9.93 -14.41
CA ALA A 168 -8.72 11.12 -14.33
C ALA A 168 -9.96 10.93 -13.46
N LYS A 169 -10.35 9.67 -13.17
CA LYS A 169 -11.49 9.36 -12.33
C LYS A 169 -11.19 9.66 -10.85
N THR A 170 -12.22 10.12 -10.13
CA THR A 170 -12.18 10.21 -8.65
C THR A 170 -12.67 8.91 -8.03
N TYR A 171 -11.97 8.47 -7.00
CA TYR A 171 -12.25 7.27 -6.21
C TYR A 171 -12.41 7.65 -4.74
N TYR A 172 -13.20 6.87 -4.02
CA TYR A 172 -13.34 6.97 -2.57
C TYR A 172 -12.42 5.97 -1.88
N LEU A 173 -11.44 6.49 -1.14
CA LEU A 173 -10.42 5.72 -0.43
C LEU A 173 -10.74 5.68 1.06
N ALA A 174 -10.99 4.48 1.61
CA ALA A 174 -11.00 4.27 3.05
C ALA A 174 -9.58 3.92 3.53
N THR A 175 -9.11 4.62 4.55
CA THR A 175 -7.81 4.36 5.14
C THR A 175 -7.81 4.74 6.62
N ASN A 176 -6.67 4.71 7.28
CA ASN A 176 -6.54 5.24 8.63
C ASN A 176 -6.27 6.75 8.62
N ASP A 177 -6.76 7.45 9.64
CA ASP A 177 -6.61 8.91 9.81
C ASP A 177 -5.16 9.42 9.71
N PHE A 178 -4.18 8.63 10.15
CA PHE A 178 -2.76 8.90 10.01
C PHE A 178 -2.31 8.98 8.54
N LEU A 179 -2.67 7.98 7.71
CA LEU A 179 -2.40 8.00 6.27
C LEU A 179 -3.19 9.10 5.57
N ALA A 180 -4.46 9.30 5.94
CA ALA A 180 -5.27 10.39 5.39
C ALA A 180 -4.68 11.78 5.70
N ALA A 181 -3.85 11.90 6.75
CA ALA A 181 -3.08 13.09 7.10
C ALA A 181 -1.69 13.21 6.45
N GLY A 182 -1.33 12.28 5.58
CA GLY A 182 -0.02 12.26 4.94
C GLY A 182 1.10 11.64 5.78
N GLY A 183 0.74 10.88 6.84
CA GLY A 183 1.65 10.02 7.58
C GLY A 183 2.43 9.08 6.65
N ASP A 184 3.57 8.54 7.10
CA ASP A 184 4.50 7.73 6.29
C ASP A 184 4.97 8.38 4.96
N GLY A 185 4.77 9.70 4.82
CA GLY A 185 5.11 10.47 3.64
C GLY A 185 4.10 10.33 2.50
N TYR A 186 2.85 9.95 2.79
CA TYR A 186 1.74 9.91 1.83
C TYR A 186 1.18 11.31 1.54
N THR A 187 2.06 12.26 1.18
CA THR A 187 1.73 13.68 1.01
C THR A 187 0.80 13.98 -0.16
N MET A 188 0.57 13.01 -1.06
CA MET A 188 -0.44 13.08 -2.13
C MET A 188 -1.87 12.90 -1.59
N LEU A 189 -2.02 12.36 -0.38
CA LEU A 189 -3.30 12.23 0.31
C LEU A 189 -3.63 13.50 1.10
N GLY A 190 -4.89 13.63 1.50
CA GLY A 190 -5.38 14.77 2.27
C GLY A 190 -6.75 15.23 1.82
N GLY A 191 -7.07 16.49 2.10
CA GLY A 191 -8.36 17.09 1.77
C GLY A 191 -9.45 16.84 2.83
N ALA A 192 -10.70 17.06 2.42
CA ALA A 192 -11.86 16.83 3.27
C ALA A 192 -12.01 15.34 3.59
N ARG A 193 -12.40 15.04 4.84
CA ARG A 193 -12.50 13.67 5.35
C ARG A 193 -13.85 13.44 5.99
N GLU A 194 -14.34 12.23 5.81
CA GLU A 194 -15.42 11.69 6.62
C GLU A 194 -14.81 10.67 7.57
N GLU A 195 -15.03 10.85 8.87
CA GLU A 195 -14.45 10.00 9.92
C GLU A 195 -15.47 8.94 10.36
N GLY A 196 -15.00 7.71 10.49
CA GLY A 196 -15.74 6.54 10.96
C GLY A 196 -15.36 6.14 12.39
N PRO A 197 -15.66 4.90 12.80
CA PRO A 197 -15.26 4.38 14.10
C PRO A 197 -13.74 4.13 14.15
N SER A 198 -13.25 3.77 15.33
CA SER A 198 -11.89 3.25 15.47
C SER A 198 -11.69 1.98 14.65
N MET A 199 -10.51 1.81 14.07
CA MET A 199 -10.20 0.64 13.24
C MET A 199 -10.33 -0.68 13.99
N ASP A 200 -9.96 -0.70 15.28
CA ASP A 200 -10.10 -1.89 16.14
C ASP A 200 -11.57 -2.28 16.31
N ALA A 201 -12.48 -1.32 16.46
CA ALA A 201 -13.92 -1.58 16.56
C ALA A 201 -14.50 -2.13 15.24
N ALA A 202 -14.11 -1.55 14.11
CA ALA A 202 -14.53 -2.04 12.79
C ALA A 202 -13.97 -3.45 12.50
N PHE A 203 -12.72 -3.71 12.89
CA PHE A 203 -12.11 -5.03 12.74
C PHE A 203 -12.75 -6.07 13.66
N GLU A 204 -13.03 -5.71 14.93
CA GLU A 204 -13.78 -6.56 15.86
C GLU A 204 -15.14 -6.96 15.28
N GLU A 205 -15.88 -6.02 14.70
CA GLU A 205 -17.19 -6.29 14.10
C GLU A 205 -17.07 -7.17 12.86
N TYR A 206 -16.10 -6.92 11.98
CA TYR A 206 -15.84 -7.73 10.80
C TYR A 206 -15.54 -9.20 11.16
N LEU A 207 -14.71 -9.42 12.18
CA LEU A 207 -14.32 -10.76 12.63
C LEU A 207 -15.50 -11.62 13.08
N LYS A 208 -16.60 -11.03 13.56
CA LYS A 208 -17.79 -11.78 14.01
C LYS A 208 -18.51 -12.49 12.85
N THR A 209 -18.38 -11.98 11.63
CA THR A 209 -19.09 -12.50 10.45
C THR A 209 -18.16 -13.03 9.36
N ALA A 210 -16.86 -12.74 9.44
CA ALA A 210 -15.89 -13.13 8.41
C ALA A 210 -15.64 -14.65 8.39
N ASP A 211 -15.65 -15.24 7.19
CA ASP A 211 -15.06 -16.55 6.98
C ASP A 211 -13.54 -16.42 6.97
N LEU A 212 -12.89 -16.79 8.07
CA LEU A 212 -11.44 -16.65 8.20
C LEU A 212 -10.64 -17.70 7.40
N THR A 213 -11.28 -18.74 6.87
CA THR A 213 -10.59 -19.80 6.10
C THR A 213 -10.04 -19.27 4.77
N GLN A 214 -10.65 -18.21 4.21
CA GLN A 214 -10.16 -17.55 2.99
C GLN A 214 -8.77 -16.89 3.17
N TYR A 215 -8.32 -16.69 4.42
CA TYR A 215 -7.04 -16.08 4.77
C TYR A 215 -5.97 -17.12 5.16
N GLU A 216 -6.08 -18.37 4.67
CA GLU A 216 -5.16 -19.47 5.03
C GLU A 216 -3.71 -19.22 4.59
N LYS A 217 -3.49 -18.65 3.40
CA LYS A 217 -2.15 -18.38 2.87
C LYS A 217 -1.61 -17.08 3.45
N ILE A 218 -0.48 -17.13 4.16
CA ILE A 218 0.17 -15.93 4.73
C ILE A 218 0.43 -14.88 3.66
N ASN A 219 1.12 -15.22 2.56
CA ASN A 219 1.27 -14.36 1.39
C ASN A 219 0.54 -15.01 0.20
N PRO A 220 -0.70 -14.59 -0.11
CA PRO A 220 -1.42 -15.15 -1.25
C PRO A 220 -0.99 -14.55 -2.60
N ASN A 221 -0.20 -13.47 -2.61
CA ASN A 221 0.24 -12.73 -3.82
C ASN A 221 -0.92 -12.49 -4.81
N SER A 222 -2.04 -11.98 -4.29
CA SER A 222 -3.35 -11.96 -4.97
C SER A 222 -3.96 -10.57 -5.15
N ARG A 223 -3.49 -9.59 -4.36
CA ARG A 223 -3.93 -8.19 -4.37
C ARG A 223 -2.77 -7.24 -4.55
N THR A 224 -1.64 -7.47 -3.89
CA THR A 224 -0.40 -6.74 -4.13
C THR A 224 0.60 -7.72 -4.73
N ILE A 225 0.59 -7.81 -6.05
CA ILE A 225 1.10 -8.93 -6.85
C ILE A 225 2.50 -8.58 -7.39
N SER A 226 3.52 -9.20 -6.81
CA SER A 226 4.92 -9.06 -7.25
C SER A 226 5.19 -9.97 -8.45
N VAL A 227 5.74 -9.43 -9.53
CA VAL A 227 6.00 -10.14 -10.79
C VAL A 227 7.27 -9.63 -11.47
N ASP A 228 7.85 -10.44 -12.36
CA ASP A 228 8.92 -10.00 -13.28
C ASP A 228 8.30 -9.46 -14.57
N SER A 229 8.43 -8.16 -14.82
CA SER A 229 7.88 -7.47 -16.00
C SER A 229 8.37 -8.03 -17.34
N LYS A 230 9.47 -8.78 -17.37
CA LYS A 230 9.99 -9.44 -18.59
C LYS A 230 9.17 -10.66 -19.00
N THR A 231 8.50 -11.29 -18.04
CA THR A 231 7.74 -12.54 -18.26
C THR A 231 6.26 -12.39 -17.98
N PHE A 232 5.89 -11.33 -17.27
CA PHE A 232 4.52 -11.04 -16.93
C PHE A 232 3.75 -10.42 -18.10
N SER A 233 2.53 -10.89 -18.28
CA SER A 233 1.50 -10.19 -19.04
C SER A 233 0.27 -10.06 -18.16
N LEU A 234 -0.37 -8.89 -18.18
CA LEU A 234 -1.56 -8.66 -17.37
C LEU A 234 -2.66 -9.64 -17.83
N PRO A 235 -3.21 -10.48 -16.93
CA PRO A 235 -4.28 -11.38 -17.30
C PRO A 235 -5.47 -10.57 -17.81
N ALA A 236 -5.95 -10.85 -19.03
CA ALA A 236 -7.27 -10.40 -19.44
C ALA A 236 -8.29 -11.12 -18.54
N GLU A 237 -9.16 -10.40 -17.84
CA GLU A 237 -10.25 -11.05 -17.11
C GLU A 237 -11.17 -11.72 -18.13
N THR A 238 -11.09 -13.06 -18.23
CA THR A 238 -12.08 -13.85 -18.96
C THR A 238 -13.44 -13.65 -18.29
N PRO A 239 -14.51 -13.36 -19.06
CA PRO A 239 -15.85 -13.35 -18.51
C PRO A 239 -16.12 -14.67 -17.76
N GLN A 240 -16.50 -14.59 -16.48
CA GLN A 240 -17.15 -15.72 -15.83
C GLN A 240 -18.46 -15.99 -16.60
N THR A 241 -18.43 -17.00 -17.47
CA THR A 241 -19.56 -17.45 -18.27
C THR A 241 -20.54 -18.18 -17.36
N ASN A 242 -21.55 -17.46 -16.87
CA ASN A 242 -22.84 -18.03 -16.48
C ASN A 242 -23.96 -17.31 -17.26
N VAL A 243 -23.84 -17.19 -18.58
CA VAL A 243 -24.93 -16.85 -19.50
C VAL A 243 -24.70 -17.60 -20.84
N PRO A 244 -25.71 -18.21 -21.47
CA PRO A 244 -25.55 -19.01 -22.69
C PRO A 244 -25.08 -18.19 -23.89
N ALA A 245 -24.30 -18.84 -24.75
CA ALA A 245 -23.69 -18.29 -25.95
C ALA A 245 -24.70 -17.68 -26.94
N ASN A 246 -24.42 -16.45 -27.38
CA ASN A 246 -24.47 -16.01 -28.78
C ASN A 246 -23.98 -14.55 -28.85
N ASP A 247 -22.75 -14.35 -29.32
CA ASP A 247 -22.46 -13.66 -30.59
C ASP A 247 -21.02 -13.12 -30.67
N ALA A 248 -20.41 -13.43 -31.82
CA ALA A 248 -19.26 -12.81 -32.48
C ALA A 248 -18.01 -12.46 -31.65
N THR A 249 -17.03 -13.37 -31.69
CA THR A 249 -15.62 -13.14 -31.37
C THR A 249 -14.95 -12.22 -32.40
N THR A 250 -14.72 -10.96 -32.04
CA THR A 250 -13.65 -10.15 -32.67
C THR A 250 -12.38 -10.30 -31.85
N ASN A 251 -11.47 -11.17 -32.29
CA ASN A 251 -10.10 -11.21 -31.81
C ASN A 251 -9.36 -9.97 -32.31
N VAL A 252 -9.23 -8.95 -31.47
CA VAL A 252 -8.30 -7.84 -31.71
C VAL A 252 -6.99 -8.16 -30.98
N PRO A 253 -5.88 -8.40 -31.70
CA PRO A 253 -4.57 -8.50 -31.07
C PRO A 253 -4.19 -7.11 -30.54
N LEU A 254 -4.23 -6.92 -29.22
CA LEU A 254 -3.78 -5.70 -28.56
C LEU A 254 -2.26 -5.80 -28.33
N THR A 255 -1.50 -5.13 -29.18
CA THR A 255 -0.12 -4.77 -28.92
C THR A 255 -0.09 -3.66 -27.88
N TYR A 256 0.38 -3.94 -26.67
CA TYR A 256 0.58 -2.91 -25.65
C TYR A 256 1.98 -2.31 -25.79
N GLU A 257 2.02 -1.02 -26.12
CA GLU A 257 3.14 -0.18 -25.72
C GLU A 257 3.06 0.02 -24.21
N VAL A 258 4.20 -0.07 -23.53
CA VAL A 258 4.38 0.36 -22.15
C VAL A 258 3.75 1.74 -22.00
N ALA A 259 2.57 1.79 -21.38
CA ALA A 259 2.17 2.90 -20.56
C ALA A 259 2.41 4.29 -21.20
N GLY A 260 1.91 4.51 -22.43
CA GLY A 260 1.96 5.82 -23.10
C GLY A 260 1.24 6.94 -22.35
N GLN A 261 0.43 6.61 -21.34
CA GLN A 261 -0.18 7.57 -20.40
C GLN A 261 0.60 7.72 -19.08
N PHE A 262 1.59 6.88 -18.79
CA PHE A 262 2.48 7.01 -17.63
C PHE A 262 3.79 7.73 -17.98
N SER A 263 4.03 8.04 -19.26
CA SER A 263 5.22 8.73 -19.76
C SER A 263 5.12 10.27 -19.75
N LYS A 264 3.94 10.85 -19.54
CA LYS A 264 3.77 12.30 -19.33
C LYS A 264 3.78 12.66 -17.85
N LYS A 265 4.85 12.28 -17.15
CA LYS A 265 5.18 12.93 -15.88
C LYS A 265 5.69 14.32 -16.22
N ALA A 266 4.87 15.35 -16.05
CA ALA A 266 5.41 16.69 -15.92
C ALA A 266 6.32 16.66 -14.69
N VAL A 267 7.64 16.66 -14.93
CA VAL A 267 8.60 16.94 -13.88
C VAL A 267 8.30 18.37 -13.47
N VAL A 268 7.62 18.55 -12.34
CA VAL A 268 7.71 19.81 -11.61
C VAL A 268 9.17 19.88 -11.20
N SER A 269 9.97 20.62 -11.98
CA SER A 269 11.31 20.99 -11.57
C SER A 269 11.19 21.53 -10.15
N GLU A 270 12.00 21.01 -9.23
CA GLU A 270 12.25 21.72 -7.98
C GLU A 270 12.46 23.19 -8.35
N LYS A 271 11.54 24.05 -7.90
CA LYS A 271 11.80 25.46 -7.89
C LYS A 271 13.01 25.59 -6.98
N ALA A 272 14.18 25.80 -7.59
CA ALA A 272 15.40 26.10 -6.86
C ALA A 272 15.03 27.15 -5.81
N LEU A 273 15.09 26.75 -4.55
CA LEU A 273 14.97 27.70 -3.45
C LEU A 273 16.04 28.77 -3.69
N PRO A 274 15.70 30.06 -3.57
CA PRO A 274 16.71 31.10 -3.68
C PRO A 274 17.83 30.75 -2.70
N ASN A 275 19.05 30.77 -3.21
CA ASN A 275 20.25 30.46 -2.47
C ASN A 275 20.40 31.51 -1.35
N THR A 276 19.82 31.25 -0.17
CA THR A 276 19.98 32.11 1.01
C THR A 276 21.20 31.67 1.85
N GLY A 277 22.20 31.08 1.21
CA GLY A 277 23.53 30.89 1.78
C GLY A 277 24.30 32.20 1.66
N SER A 278 24.44 32.91 2.78
CA SER A 278 25.29 34.09 2.90
C SER A 278 26.72 33.79 2.42
N GLU A 279 27.19 34.53 1.41
CA GLU A 279 28.58 34.54 0.93
C GLU A 279 29.61 35.11 1.96
N GLN A 280 29.38 34.93 3.26
CA GLN A 280 30.25 35.45 4.31
C GLN A 280 31.01 34.36 5.09
N SER A 281 30.79 33.08 4.81
CA SER A 281 31.42 31.99 5.59
C SER A 281 32.53 31.21 4.87
N ILE A 282 32.83 31.50 3.61
CA ILE A 282 33.93 30.84 2.86
C ILE A 282 35.18 31.73 2.76
N PHE A 283 35.09 33.02 3.11
CA PHE A 283 36.23 33.94 3.07
C PHE A 283 37.08 33.96 4.35
N LEU A 284 36.67 33.27 5.43
CA LEU A 284 37.37 33.27 6.72
C LEU A 284 38.23 32.04 7.01
N LEU A 285 38.30 31.06 6.08
CA LEU A 285 39.18 29.89 6.25
C LEU A 285 40.48 29.96 5.44
N LEU A 286 40.64 30.95 4.54
CA LEU A 286 41.83 31.09 3.68
C LEU A 286 42.80 32.22 4.10
N MET A 287 42.46 33.08 5.06
CA MET A 287 43.39 34.09 5.63
C MET A 287 44.07 33.65 6.94
N GLY A 288 43.83 32.41 7.40
CA GLY A 288 44.47 31.83 8.59
C GLY A 288 45.82 31.12 8.35
N MET A 289 46.27 31.00 7.09
CA MET A 289 47.52 30.28 6.74
C MET A 289 48.64 31.16 6.17
N VAL A 290 48.57 32.49 6.29
CA VAL A 290 49.65 33.39 5.80
C VAL A 290 50.17 34.40 6.84
N ALA A 291 49.64 34.45 8.07
CA ALA A 291 50.09 35.39 9.10
C ALA A 291 50.76 34.71 10.30
N GLY A 292 51.56 33.67 10.07
CA GLY A 292 52.38 33.00 11.07
C GLY A 292 53.87 33.13 10.76
N LEU A 293 54.39 34.35 10.55
CA LEU A 293 55.82 34.69 10.55
C LEU A 293 55.99 36.21 10.30
N ALA A 294 55.82 37.04 11.34
CA ALA A 294 56.52 38.34 11.51
C ALA A 294 56.05 39.09 12.77
N GLY A 295 56.91 39.12 13.80
CA GLY A 295 56.95 40.11 14.89
C GLY A 295 55.89 39.96 15.99
N ILE A 296 56.19 40.12 17.27
CA ILE A 296 57.12 41.08 17.90
C ILE A 296 57.55 40.55 19.29
N LEU A 297 58.83 40.82 19.62
CA LEU A 297 59.56 40.73 20.91
C LEU A 297 60.13 39.36 21.32
#